data_AF-X1FQW6-F1
#
_entry.id   AF-X1FQW6-F1
#
_cell.length_a   1.000
_cell.length_b   1.000
_cell.length_c   1.000
_cell.angle_alpha   90.00
_cell.angle_beta   90.00
_cell.angle_gamma   90.00
#
_symmetry.space_group_name_H-M   'P 1'
#
loop_
_entity.id
_entity.type
_entity.pdbx_description
1 polymer ?
#
loop_
_entity_poly.entity_id
_entity_poly.type
_entity_poly.pdbx_seq_one_letter_code
_entity_poly.pdbx_strand_id
1 'polypeptide(L)'
;MRLLKLTLGNTVYATSIVVSVFMGGLALGALIMARYSDRVRRRLRLYALLETLVTISALSIPFALKLVDTVYVWFYRTYQPSHTQLLIVQVIISAAILLVPSMLMGSTLPLLGRFITSLETEAGHLVGRLYALNTLGAATGCFLAGFVLVRFLGVMGTLYSAAILNLVVAFGGWFLSRFSDSTVEEQPEVVVAAGPEVAAAKTPDGRFYLLILAFFMSGLISIGYELLWIRSIIHLLGGFTYVFSAVLTIYLLGNVIGAGIGSALVRKLKTPAVGFAVTLS
;
A
#
# COMPACT_ATOMS: atom_id res chain seq x y z
N MET A 1 19.54 -26.71 -17.04
CA MET A 1 18.10 -26.40 -17.18
C MET A 1 17.28 -26.66 -15.90
N ARG A 2 17.39 -27.82 -15.22
CA ARG A 2 16.55 -28.15 -14.03
C ARG A 2 16.83 -27.28 -12.79
N LEU A 3 18.10 -27.00 -12.46
CA LEU A 3 18.47 -26.12 -11.34
C LEU A 3 18.04 -24.66 -11.57
N LEU A 4 18.23 -24.13 -12.79
CA LEU A 4 17.73 -22.79 -13.17
C LEU A 4 16.20 -22.70 -13.06
N LYS A 5 15.47 -23.74 -13.48
CA LYS A 5 14.00 -23.78 -13.43
C LYS A 5 13.48 -23.85 -11.98
N LEU A 6 14.22 -24.51 -11.08
CA LEU A 6 13.89 -24.58 -9.65
C LEU A 6 14.15 -23.25 -8.93
N THR A 7 15.27 -22.58 -9.20
CA THR A 7 15.57 -21.28 -8.58
C THR A 7 14.67 -20.17 -9.15
N LEU A 8 14.49 -20.11 -10.48
CA LEU A 8 13.65 -19.11 -11.15
C LEU A 8 12.16 -19.31 -10.84
N GLY A 9 11.69 -20.55 -10.81
CA GLY A 9 10.31 -20.88 -10.43
C GLY A 9 10.01 -20.43 -9.00
N ASN A 10 10.90 -20.70 -8.06
CA ASN A 10 10.72 -20.33 -6.65
C ASN A 10 10.66 -18.80 -6.44
N THR A 11 11.50 -18.03 -7.14
CA THR A 11 11.49 -16.56 -7.04
C THR A 11 10.25 -15.92 -7.67
N VAL A 12 9.70 -16.56 -8.72
CA VAL A 12 8.46 -16.11 -9.36
C VAL A 12 7.29 -16.26 -8.40
N TYR A 13 7.13 -17.42 -7.77
CA TYR A 13 6.03 -17.58 -6.81
C TYR A 13 6.23 -16.70 -5.58
N ALA A 14 7.45 -16.60 -5.05
CA ALA A 14 7.73 -15.77 -3.88
C ALA A 14 7.37 -14.29 -4.08
N THR A 15 7.77 -13.68 -5.21
CA THR A 15 7.44 -12.27 -5.49
C THR A 15 5.93 -12.04 -5.62
N SER A 16 5.21 -12.94 -6.30
CA SER A 16 3.75 -12.86 -6.40
C SER A 16 3.07 -13.02 -5.03
N ILE A 17 3.51 -13.97 -4.21
CA ILE A 17 2.98 -14.20 -2.86
C ILE A 17 3.19 -12.96 -1.99
N VAL A 18 4.40 -12.39 -1.98
CA VAL A 18 4.75 -11.20 -1.20
C VAL A 18 3.85 -10.02 -1.58
N VAL A 19 3.67 -9.75 -2.88
CA VAL A 19 2.80 -8.65 -3.34
C VAL A 19 1.33 -8.93 -3.01
N SER A 20 0.84 -10.15 -3.21
CA SER A 20 -0.55 -10.51 -2.87
C SER A 20 -0.84 -10.38 -1.38
N VAL A 21 0.05 -10.86 -0.50
CA VAL A 21 -0.09 -10.74 0.95
C VAL A 21 -0.03 -9.27 1.37
N PHE A 22 0.93 -8.51 0.83
CA PHE A 22 1.09 -7.09 1.15
C PHE A 22 -0.13 -6.26 0.73
N MET A 23 -0.63 -6.44 -0.49
CA MET A 23 -1.83 -5.77 -1.00
C MET A 23 -3.09 -6.22 -0.24
N GLY A 24 -3.21 -7.50 0.07
CA GLY A 24 -4.30 -8.05 0.88
C GLY A 24 -4.32 -7.46 2.29
N GLY A 25 -3.14 -7.32 2.92
CA GLY A 25 -3.01 -6.68 4.22
C GLY A 25 -3.34 -5.19 4.19
N LEU A 26 -2.86 -4.43 3.19
CA LEU A 26 -3.25 -3.03 2.99
C LEU A 26 -4.78 -2.88 2.89
N ALA A 27 -5.41 -3.71 2.05
CA ALA A 27 -6.87 -3.70 1.87
C ALA A 27 -7.60 -4.04 3.17
N LEU A 28 -7.16 -5.08 3.89
CA LEU A 28 -7.76 -5.48 5.16
C LEU A 28 -7.62 -4.40 6.23
N GLY A 29 -6.43 -3.78 6.34
CA GLY A 29 -6.18 -2.65 7.23
C GLY A 29 -7.08 -1.46 6.92
N ALA A 30 -7.22 -1.12 5.63
CA ALA A 30 -8.09 -0.04 5.20
C ALA A 30 -9.56 -0.30 5.53
N LEU A 31 -10.05 -1.53 5.31
CA LEU A 31 -11.42 -1.95 5.65
C LEU A 31 -11.68 -1.90 7.16
N ILE A 32 -10.75 -2.40 7.96
CA ILE A 32 -10.86 -2.37 9.43
C ILE A 32 -10.91 -0.92 9.91
N MET A 33 -9.98 -0.09 9.45
CA MET A 33 -9.90 1.29 9.91
C MET A 33 -11.06 2.14 9.42
N ALA A 34 -11.57 1.93 8.20
CA ALA A 34 -12.74 2.64 7.68
C ALA A 34 -14.00 2.42 8.54
N ARG A 35 -14.12 1.27 9.22
CA ARG A 35 -15.21 0.95 10.16
C ARG A 35 -14.93 1.41 11.58
N TYR A 36 -13.66 1.45 11.99
CA TYR A 36 -13.27 1.73 13.38
C TYR A 36 -12.98 3.22 13.64
N SER A 37 -12.56 3.97 12.62
CA SER A 37 -12.17 5.39 12.72
C SER A 37 -13.26 6.30 13.28
N ASP A 38 -14.52 5.94 13.02
CA ASP A 38 -15.68 6.75 13.42
C ASP A 38 -15.94 6.64 14.93
N ARG A 39 -15.47 5.57 15.57
CA ARG A 39 -15.58 5.35 17.03
C ARG A 39 -14.42 5.96 17.82
N VAL A 40 -13.36 6.43 17.15
CA VAL A 40 -12.14 6.88 17.81
C VAL A 40 -12.14 8.40 17.94
N ARG A 41 -12.28 8.88 19.19
CA ARG A 41 -12.25 10.32 19.51
C ARG A 41 -10.87 10.96 19.24
N ARG A 42 -9.78 10.26 19.53
CA ARG A 42 -8.40 10.78 19.42
C ARG A 42 -7.67 10.21 18.20
N ARG A 43 -8.13 10.61 17.00
CA ARG A 43 -7.62 10.09 15.70
C ARG A 43 -6.12 10.28 15.52
N LEU A 44 -5.57 11.44 15.87
CA LEU A 44 -4.13 11.73 15.78
C LEU A 44 -3.26 10.87 16.71
N ARG A 45 -3.76 10.50 17.91
CA ARG A 45 -3.03 9.58 18.80
C ARG A 45 -3.01 8.17 18.26
N LEU A 46 -4.13 7.71 17.70
CA LEU A 46 -4.19 6.41 17.03
C LEU A 46 -3.26 6.39 15.81
N TYR A 47 -3.21 7.48 15.02
CA TYR A 47 -2.28 7.62 13.90
C TYR A 47 -0.83 7.48 14.38
N ALA A 48 -0.42 8.23 15.40
CA ALA A 48 0.92 8.12 15.98
C ALA A 48 1.25 6.71 16.51
N LEU A 49 0.27 6.03 17.13
CA LEU A 49 0.42 4.65 17.58
C LEU A 49 0.63 3.71 16.39
N LEU A 50 -0.17 3.83 15.33
CA LEU A 50 -0.03 3.01 14.12
C LEU A 50 1.35 3.19 13.50
N GLU A 51 1.82 4.44 13.34
CA GLU A 51 3.16 4.71 12.79
C GLU A 51 4.28 4.15 13.67
N THR A 52 4.11 4.19 15.00
CA THR A 52 5.06 3.57 15.93
C THR A 52 5.08 2.04 15.74
N LEU A 53 3.90 1.40 15.61
CA LEU A 53 3.79 -0.03 15.39
C LEU A 53 4.30 -0.47 14.01
N VAL A 54 4.11 0.35 12.96
CA VAL A 54 4.72 0.15 11.64
C VAL A 54 6.24 0.15 11.76
N THR A 55 6.80 1.10 12.51
CA THR A 55 8.25 1.17 12.75
C THR A 55 8.76 -0.07 13.46
N ILE A 56 8.12 -0.47 14.57
CA ILE A 56 8.51 -1.65 15.36
C ILE A 56 8.42 -2.92 14.51
N SER A 57 7.34 -3.09 13.75
CA SER A 57 7.16 -4.25 12.87
C SER A 57 8.22 -4.28 11.76
N ALA A 58 8.50 -3.15 11.10
CA ALA A 58 9.54 -3.04 10.07
C ALA A 58 10.94 -3.37 10.61
N LEU A 59 11.30 -2.85 11.80
CA LEU A 59 12.59 -3.15 12.44
C LEU A 59 12.70 -4.60 12.92
N SER A 60 11.57 -5.28 13.14
CA SER A 60 11.53 -6.70 13.51
C SER A 60 11.72 -7.63 12.31
N ILE A 61 11.49 -7.16 11.06
CA ILE A 61 11.57 -7.98 9.84
C ILE A 61 12.94 -8.65 9.67
N PRO A 62 14.10 -7.98 9.82
CA PRO A 62 15.40 -8.64 9.70
C PRO A 62 15.59 -9.83 10.65
N PHE A 63 15.08 -9.72 11.88
CA PHE A 63 15.12 -10.81 12.86
C PHE A 63 14.18 -11.94 12.47
N ALA A 64 12.96 -11.61 12.05
CA ALA A 64 12.00 -12.58 11.54
C ALA A 64 12.56 -13.36 10.33
N LEU A 65 13.24 -12.68 9.41
CA LEU A 65 13.87 -13.30 8.24
C LEU A 65 15.00 -14.28 8.63
N LYS A 66 15.83 -13.94 9.63
CA LYS A 66 16.86 -14.88 10.14
C LYS A 66 16.25 -16.13 10.77
N LEU A 67 15.18 -15.95 11.56
CA LEU A 67 14.45 -17.07 12.15
C LEU A 67 13.82 -17.95 11.07
N VAL A 68 13.21 -17.32 10.08
CA VAL A 68 12.58 -17.99 8.94
C VAL A 68 13.58 -18.76 8.10
N ASP A 69 14.75 -18.20 7.82
CA ASP A 69 15.82 -18.92 7.10
C ASP A 69 16.22 -20.19 7.85
N THR A 70 16.41 -20.07 9.17
CA THR A 70 16.73 -21.22 10.05
C THR A 70 15.64 -22.30 10.01
N VAL A 71 14.37 -21.90 10.18
CA VAL A 71 13.22 -22.82 10.16
C VAL A 71 13.02 -23.43 8.78
N TYR A 72 13.18 -22.66 7.71
CA TYR A 72 13.02 -23.10 6.33
C TYR A 72 14.09 -24.12 5.95
N VAL A 73 15.35 -23.88 6.29
CA VAL A 73 16.46 -24.82 6.07
C VAL A 73 16.24 -26.11 6.87
N TRP A 74 15.82 -26.01 8.14
CA TRP A 74 15.48 -27.17 8.96
C TRP A 74 14.35 -28.00 8.36
N PHE A 75 13.26 -27.35 7.93
CA PHE A 75 12.11 -27.99 7.31
C PHE A 75 12.50 -28.69 6.00
N TYR A 76 13.29 -28.01 5.16
CA TYR A 76 13.75 -28.56 3.88
C TYR A 76 14.61 -29.81 4.08
N ARG A 77 15.57 -29.77 5.03
CA ARG A 77 16.47 -30.90 5.31
C ARG A 77 15.76 -32.10 5.94
N THR A 78 14.78 -31.85 6.80
CA THR A 78 14.09 -32.90 7.56
C THR A 78 13.05 -33.63 6.72
N TYR A 79 12.23 -32.88 5.96
CA TYR A 79 11.03 -33.43 5.32
C TYR A 79 11.16 -33.66 3.82
N GLN A 80 12.23 -33.16 3.17
CA GLN A 80 12.40 -33.15 1.71
C GLN A 80 11.08 -32.82 0.96
N PRO A 81 10.46 -31.69 1.30
CA PRO A 81 9.09 -31.38 0.91
C PRO A 81 8.92 -31.27 -0.61
N SER A 82 7.71 -31.61 -1.07
CA SER A 82 7.32 -31.41 -2.47
C SER A 82 7.20 -29.92 -2.81
N HIS A 83 7.16 -29.60 -4.12
CA HIS A 83 7.05 -28.21 -4.59
C HIS A 83 5.82 -27.48 -4.00
N THR A 84 4.67 -28.15 -3.95
CA THR A 84 3.43 -27.58 -3.42
C THR A 84 3.53 -27.29 -1.91
N GLN A 85 4.18 -28.17 -1.15
CA GLN A 85 4.39 -27.96 0.29
C GLN A 85 5.28 -26.75 0.54
N LEU A 86 6.33 -26.56 -0.28
CA LEU A 86 7.20 -25.38 -0.20
C LEU A 86 6.42 -24.08 -0.51
N LEU A 87 5.51 -24.11 -1.48
CA LEU A 87 4.65 -22.97 -1.79
C LEU A 87 3.73 -22.61 -0.62
N ILE A 88 3.07 -23.61 -0.02
CA ILE A 88 2.20 -23.40 1.15
C ILE A 88 2.99 -22.77 2.30
N VAL A 89 4.17 -23.32 2.59
CA VAL A 89 5.06 -22.78 3.63
C VAL A 89 5.47 -21.34 3.32
N GLN A 90 5.79 -21.02 2.06
CA GLN A 90 6.10 -19.65 1.65
C GLN A 90 4.92 -18.68 1.83
N VAL A 91 3.70 -19.11 1.50
CA VAL A 91 2.50 -18.30 1.73
C VAL A 91 2.32 -18.02 3.21
N ILE A 92 2.41 -19.05 4.06
CA ILE A 92 2.22 -18.92 5.51
C ILE A 92 3.29 -18.00 6.11
N ILE A 93 4.56 -18.21 5.75
CA ILE A 93 5.68 -17.39 6.22
C ILE A 93 5.53 -15.94 5.76
N SER A 94 5.21 -15.72 4.47
CA SER A 94 5.03 -14.37 3.93
C SER A 94 3.86 -13.66 4.63
N ALA A 95 2.74 -14.36 4.84
CA ALA A 95 1.60 -13.85 5.60
C ALA A 95 1.99 -13.49 7.05
N ALA A 96 2.69 -14.38 7.75
CA ALA A 96 3.10 -14.14 9.14
C ALA A 96 4.01 -12.91 9.28
N ILE A 97 4.92 -12.68 8.33
CA ILE A 97 5.85 -11.54 8.37
C ILE A 97 5.19 -10.25 7.90
N LEU A 98 4.43 -10.29 6.80
CA LEU A 98 4.03 -9.07 6.07
C LEU A 98 2.61 -8.60 6.37
N LEU A 99 1.73 -9.48 6.85
CA LEU A 99 0.32 -9.12 7.03
C LEU A 99 0.16 -8.03 8.10
N VAL A 100 0.87 -8.14 9.22
CA VAL A 100 0.82 -7.13 10.30
C VAL A 100 1.30 -5.76 9.84
N PRO A 101 2.54 -5.57 9.32
CA PRO A 101 3.00 -4.25 8.90
C PRO A 101 2.12 -3.67 7.76
N SER A 102 1.70 -4.49 6.80
CA SER A 102 0.84 -4.02 5.71
C SER A 102 -0.57 -3.61 6.18
N MET A 103 -1.19 -4.33 7.12
CA MET A 103 -2.47 -3.91 7.72
C MET A 103 -2.35 -2.59 8.47
N LEU A 104 -1.27 -2.41 9.23
CA LEU A 104 -1.02 -1.16 9.94
C LEU A 104 -0.85 0.01 8.95
N MET A 105 -0.05 -0.18 7.90
CA MET A 105 0.13 0.79 6.83
C MET A 105 -1.19 1.11 6.12
N GLY A 106 -2.00 0.11 5.80
CA GLY A 106 -3.29 0.27 5.12
C GLY A 106 -4.33 1.04 5.95
N SER A 107 -4.15 1.05 7.27
CA SER A 107 -5.02 1.77 8.21
C SER A 107 -4.75 3.28 8.26
N THR A 108 -3.55 3.73 7.91
CA THR A 108 -3.11 5.13 8.11
C THR A 108 -3.92 6.15 7.30
N LEU A 109 -4.10 5.91 6.00
CA LEU A 109 -4.78 6.83 5.10
C LEU A 109 -6.29 7.01 5.43
N PRO A 110 -7.08 5.95 5.66
CA PRO A 110 -8.48 6.12 6.07
C PRO A 110 -8.62 6.92 7.37
N LEU A 111 -7.75 6.68 8.35
CA LEU A 111 -7.78 7.39 9.63
C LEU A 111 -7.49 8.89 9.45
N LEU A 112 -6.47 9.23 8.67
CA LEU A 112 -6.09 10.61 8.42
C LEU A 112 -7.10 11.33 7.52
N GLY A 113 -7.66 10.64 6.52
CA GLY A 113 -8.75 11.15 5.70
C GLY A 113 -9.96 11.53 6.55
N ARG A 114 -10.35 10.68 7.50
CA ARG A 114 -11.44 10.99 8.45
C ARG A 114 -11.11 12.15 9.38
N PHE A 115 -9.86 12.26 9.84
CA PHE A 115 -9.42 13.41 10.62
C PHE A 115 -9.55 14.73 9.83
N ILE A 116 -9.15 14.74 8.55
CA ILE A 116 -9.28 15.92 7.70
C ILE A 116 -10.75 16.23 7.41
N THR A 117 -11.57 15.22 7.14
CA THR A 117 -13.01 15.44 6.87
C THR A 117 -13.79 15.93 8.07
N SER A 118 -13.27 15.76 9.30
CA SER A 118 -13.87 16.39 10.48
C SER A 118 -13.50 17.86 10.65
N LEU A 119 -12.54 18.40 9.89
CA LEU A 119 -12.10 19.79 10.02
C LEU A 119 -12.81 20.74 9.04
N GLU A 120 -13.22 20.26 7.86
CA GLU A 120 -13.86 21.08 6.83
C GLU A 120 -15.02 20.35 6.12
N THR A 121 -16.06 21.10 5.76
CA THR A 121 -17.25 20.58 5.06
C THR A 121 -16.98 20.21 3.60
N GLU A 122 -15.98 20.84 2.95
CA GLU A 122 -15.53 20.57 1.58
C GLU A 122 -14.30 19.64 1.51
N ALA A 123 -14.30 18.59 2.34
CA ALA A 123 -13.11 17.75 2.55
C ALA A 123 -12.68 16.87 1.37
N GLY A 124 -13.52 16.70 0.33
CA GLY A 124 -13.24 15.82 -0.81
C GLY A 124 -11.94 16.18 -1.54
N HIS A 125 -11.69 17.47 -1.77
CA HIS A 125 -10.44 17.93 -2.39
C HIS A 125 -9.22 17.71 -1.50
N LEU A 126 -9.37 17.88 -0.18
CA LEU A 126 -8.29 17.68 0.78
C LEU A 126 -7.88 16.20 0.91
N VAL A 127 -8.85 15.28 0.92
CA VAL A 127 -8.58 13.82 0.89
C VAL A 127 -7.88 13.44 -0.42
N GLY A 128 -8.32 13.99 -1.55
CA GLY A 128 -7.64 13.81 -2.84
C GLY A 128 -6.19 14.32 -2.83
N ARG A 129 -5.95 15.50 -2.25
CA ARG A 129 -4.60 16.06 -2.08
C ARG A 129 -3.73 15.22 -1.15
N LEU A 130 -4.30 14.70 -0.06
CA LEU A 130 -3.60 13.80 0.85
C LEU A 130 -3.14 12.53 0.13
N TYR A 131 -4.03 11.91 -0.67
CA TYR A 131 -3.69 10.72 -1.45
C TYR A 131 -2.61 11.01 -2.50
N ALA A 132 -2.69 12.15 -3.19
CA ALA A 132 -1.68 12.58 -4.16
C ALA A 132 -0.31 12.79 -3.51
N LEU A 133 -0.26 13.49 -2.36
CA LEU A 133 0.97 13.70 -1.59
C LEU A 133 1.56 12.39 -1.07
N ASN A 134 0.73 11.47 -0.55
CA ASN A 134 1.18 10.16 -0.13
C ASN A 134 1.80 9.37 -1.29
N THR A 135 1.15 9.39 -2.46
CA THR A 135 1.63 8.66 -3.65
C THR A 135 2.93 9.26 -4.19
N LEU A 136 3.05 10.59 -4.20
CA LEU A 136 4.28 11.28 -4.60
C LEU A 136 5.41 11.05 -3.60
N GLY A 137 5.10 11.05 -2.30
CA GLY A 137 6.03 10.68 -1.24
C GLY A 137 6.51 9.23 -1.38
N ALA A 138 5.61 8.29 -1.69
CA ALA A 138 5.95 6.91 -1.99
C ALA A 138 6.86 6.79 -3.23
N ALA A 139 6.54 7.50 -4.32
CA ALA A 139 7.37 7.50 -5.53
C ALA A 139 8.80 8.01 -5.26
N THR A 140 8.89 9.12 -4.51
CA THR A 140 10.15 9.74 -4.09
C THR A 140 10.92 8.82 -3.15
N GLY A 141 10.23 8.20 -2.18
CA GLY A 141 10.79 7.22 -1.26
C GLY A 141 11.33 5.99 -1.96
N CYS A 142 10.60 5.41 -2.93
CA CYS A 142 11.06 4.29 -3.74
C CYS A 142 12.32 4.64 -4.53
N PHE A 143 12.37 5.84 -5.12
CA PHE A 143 13.53 6.32 -5.87
C PHE A 143 14.75 6.51 -4.95
N LEU A 144 14.58 7.27 -3.86
CA LEU A 144 15.66 7.55 -2.92
C LEU A 144 16.16 6.26 -2.25
N ALA A 145 15.26 5.37 -1.82
CA ALA A 145 15.65 4.10 -1.24
C ALA A 145 16.45 3.24 -2.23
N GLY A 146 15.91 3.02 -3.44
CA GLY A 146 16.50 2.12 -4.42
C GLY A 146 17.82 2.61 -5.03
N PHE A 147 17.93 3.91 -5.30
CA PHE A 147 19.06 4.47 -6.06
C PHE A 147 20.09 5.20 -5.21
N VAL A 148 19.68 5.75 -4.05
CA VAL A 148 20.53 6.62 -3.23
C VAL A 148 20.88 5.93 -1.91
N LEU A 149 19.89 5.71 -1.04
CA LEU A 149 20.12 5.26 0.34
C LEU A 149 20.71 3.86 0.39
N VAL A 150 20.22 2.91 -0.41
CA VAL A 150 20.79 1.55 -0.42
C VAL A 150 22.24 1.56 -0.90
N ARG A 151 22.61 2.45 -1.82
CA ARG A 151 23.98 2.59 -2.31
C ARG A 151 24.93 3.15 -1.25
N PHE A 152 24.51 4.17 -0.50
CA PHE A 152 25.37 4.87 0.46
C PHE A 152 25.32 4.27 1.89
N LEU A 153 24.16 3.83 2.33
CA LEU A 153 23.88 3.37 3.70
C LEU A 153 23.68 1.85 3.79
N GLY A 154 23.61 1.15 2.66
CA GLY A 154 23.22 -0.25 2.60
C GLY A 154 21.75 -0.47 2.95
N VAL A 155 21.32 -1.73 2.92
CA VAL A 155 19.93 -2.12 3.22
C VAL A 155 19.54 -1.78 4.66
N MET A 156 20.41 -2.09 5.63
CA MET A 156 20.13 -1.81 7.04
C MET A 156 20.13 -0.32 7.37
N GLY A 157 21.09 0.45 6.83
CA GLY A 157 21.10 1.90 7.05
C GLY A 157 19.89 2.59 6.40
N THR A 158 19.43 2.09 5.25
CA THR A 158 18.17 2.55 4.63
C THR A 158 16.96 2.23 5.51
N LEU A 159 16.89 1.02 6.07
CA LEU A 159 15.82 0.61 6.99
C LEU A 159 15.80 1.50 8.24
N TYR A 160 16.96 1.75 8.86
CA TYR A 160 17.04 2.62 10.04
C TYR A 160 16.69 4.07 9.71
N SER A 161 17.09 4.58 8.54
CA SER A 161 16.72 5.93 8.10
C SER A 161 15.22 6.06 7.90
N ALA A 162 14.59 5.08 7.25
CA ALA A 162 13.14 5.02 7.09
C ALA A 162 12.42 4.94 8.44
N ALA A 163 12.92 4.13 9.38
CA ALA A 163 12.38 4.02 10.73
C ALA A 163 12.46 5.34 11.50
N ILE A 164 13.58 6.06 11.43
CA ILE A 164 13.75 7.37 12.06
C ILE A 164 12.75 8.37 11.48
N LEU A 165 12.63 8.45 10.15
CA LEU A 165 11.66 9.34 9.50
C LEU A 165 10.22 9.01 9.93
N ASN A 166 9.88 7.72 10.01
CA ASN A 166 8.55 7.29 10.45
C ASN A 166 8.28 7.65 11.92
N LEU A 167 9.27 7.55 12.79
CA LEU A 167 9.15 7.99 14.18
C LEU A 167 9.03 9.51 14.32
N VAL A 168 9.66 10.29 13.46
CA VAL A 168 9.45 11.75 13.40
C VAL A 168 8.01 12.06 13.03
N VAL A 169 7.44 11.35 12.06
CA VAL A 169 6.02 11.47 11.68
C VAL A 169 5.10 11.07 12.84
N ALA A 170 5.38 9.94 13.50
CA ALA A 170 4.64 9.47 14.67
C ALA A 170 4.67 10.50 15.81
N PHE A 171 5.85 11.05 16.12
CA PHE A 171 6.03 12.08 17.13
C PHE A 171 5.29 13.36 16.76
N GLY A 172 5.34 13.80 15.50
CA GLY A 172 4.59 14.95 15.00
C GLY A 172 3.08 14.76 15.17
N GLY A 173 2.54 13.61 14.80
CA GLY A 173 1.12 13.27 15.00
C GLY A 173 0.73 13.27 16.48
N TRP A 174 1.56 12.70 17.35
CA TRP A 174 1.34 12.71 18.79
C TRP A 174 1.42 14.12 19.40
N PHE A 175 2.40 14.93 18.98
CA PHE A 175 2.58 16.30 19.43
C PHE A 175 1.37 17.16 19.04
N LEU A 176 0.96 17.11 17.77
CA LEU A 176 -0.25 17.79 17.28
C LEU A 176 -1.52 17.34 18.00
N SER A 177 -1.60 16.05 18.39
CA SER A 177 -2.74 15.55 19.16
C SER A 177 -2.93 16.21 20.52
N ARG A 178 -1.88 16.82 21.10
CA ARG A 178 -1.98 17.54 22.38
C ARG A 178 -2.67 18.89 22.24
N PHE A 179 -2.69 19.47 21.04
CA PHE A 179 -3.31 20.77 20.76
C PHE A 179 -4.72 20.63 20.18
N SER A 180 -5.11 19.43 19.76
CA SER A 180 -6.37 19.14 19.06
C SER A 180 -7.44 18.48 19.96
N ASP A 181 -7.26 18.42 21.29
CA ASP A 181 -8.20 17.79 22.24
C ASP A 181 -9.54 18.59 22.42
N SER A 182 -9.83 19.60 21.59
CA SER A 182 -11.12 20.29 21.54
C SER A 182 -12.15 19.48 20.76
N THR A 183 -12.94 18.69 21.49
CA THR A 183 -14.34 18.29 21.21
C THR A 183 -14.82 18.45 19.77
N VAL A 184 -14.61 17.42 18.95
CA VAL A 184 -15.44 17.22 17.75
C VAL A 184 -16.72 16.55 18.21
N GLU A 185 -17.76 17.37 18.38
CA GLU A 185 -19.13 17.00 18.66
C GLU A 185 -19.70 16.11 17.54
N GLU A 186 -20.50 15.12 17.92
CA GLU A 186 -21.10 14.12 17.02
C GLU A 186 -21.91 14.77 15.89
N GLN A 187 -21.44 14.64 14.66
CA GLN A 187 -22.30 14.70 13.47
C GLN A 187 -21.97 13.55 12.51
N PRO A 188 -22.96 12.99 11.80
CA PRO A 188 -22.95 11.61 11.33
C PRO A 188 -22.14 11.41 10.04
N GLU A 189 -21.28 10.38 10.09
CA GLU A 189 -21.02 9.37 9.06
C GLU A 189 -21.07 9.79 7.57
N VAL A 190 -19.91 10.14 6.99
CA VAL A 190 -19.68 10.09 5.53
C VAL A 190 -18.56 9.10 5.22
N VAL A 191 -18.96 7.91 4.80
CA VAL A 191 -18.11 6.78 4.38
C VAL A 191 -17.17 7.19 3.24
N VAL A 192 -15.87 7.28 3.50
CA VAL A 192 -14.84 7.58 2.48
C VAL A 192 -14.34 6.27 1.88
N ALA A 193 -14.95 5.90 0.75
CA ALA A 193 -14.42 4.92 -0.20
C ALA A 193 -13.10 5.44 -0.82
N ALA A 194 -12.26 4.52 -1.31
CA ALA A 194 -11.20 4.81 -2.28
C ALA A 194 -11.69 5.89 -3.27
N GLY A 195 -10.97 7.01 -3.39
CA GLY A 195 -11.54 8.25 -3.96
C GLY A 195 -12.04 8.12 -5.41
N PRO A 196 -12.73 9.13 -5.99
CA PRO A 196 -13.30 10.35 -5.43
C PRO A 196 -14.85 10.28 -5.31
N GLU A 197 -15.39 11.10 -4.39
CA GLU A 197 -16.78 11.61 -4.37
C GLU A 197 -17.94 10.58 -4.35
N VAL A 198 -18.37 10.15 -3.15
CA VAL A 198 -19.73 9.64 -2.95
C VAL A 198 -20.59 10.77 -2.41
N ALA A 199 -21.05 11.60 -3.33
CA ALA A 199 -22.23 12.41 -3.13
C ALA A 199 -23.42 11.48 -2.81
N ALA A 200 -24.09 11.75 -1.68
CA ALA A 200 -25.41 11.26 -1.25
C ALA A 200 -25.89 9.94 -1.90
N ALA A 201 -25.75 8.83 -1.18
CA ALA A 201 -26.10 7.49 -1.64
C ALA A 201 -27.58 7.39 -2.07
N LYS A 202 -27.81 7.37 -3.38
CA LYS A 202 -28.92 6.62 -3.99
C LYS A 202 -28.71 5.12 -3.72
N THR A 203 -29.79 4.36 -3.60
CA THR A 203 -29.71 2.90 -3.52
C THR A 203 -28.81 2.37 -4.65
N PRO A 204 -27.80 1.53 -4.34
CA PRO A 204 -26.83 1.11 -5.33
C PRO A 204 -27.53 0.29 -6.43
N ASP A 205 -27.58 0.85 -7.63
CA ASP A 205 -28.10 0.22 -8.85
C ASP A 205 -27.12 -0.87 -9.36
N GLY A 206 -27.56 -1.78 -10.24
CA GLY A 206 -26.70 -2.81 -10.83
C GLY A 206 -25.47 -2.23 -11.54
N ARG A 207 -25.59 -1.00 -12.09
CA ARG A 207 -24.48 -0.25 -12.69
C ARG A 207 -23.36 0.06 -11.68
N PHE A 208 -23.68 0.30 -10.42
CA PHE A 208 -22.70 0.59 -9.37
C PHE A 208 -21.80 -0.62 -9.10
N TYR A 209 -22.37 -1.81 -8.97
CA TYR A 209 -21.61 -3.04 -8.77
C TYR A 209 -20.77 -3.41 -10.01
N LEU A 210 -21.28 -3.16 -11.21
CA LEU A 210 -20.51 -3.32 -12.45
C LEU A 210 -19.29 -2.39 -12.49
N LEU A 211 -19.42 -1.13 -12.06
CA LEU A 211 -18.29 -0.21 -11.95
C LEU A 211 -17.29 -0.70 -10.90
N ILE A 212 -17.72 -1.12 -9.71
CA ILE A 212 -16.82 -1.68 -8.69
C ILE A 212 -16.05 -2.88 -9.25
N LEU A 213 -16.73 -3.79 -9.93
CA LEU A 213 -16.10 -4.95 -10.54
C LEU A 213 -15.09 -4.53 -11.62
N ALA A 214 -15.43 -3.57 -12.48
CA ALA A 214 -14.52 -3.05 -13.51
C ALA A 214 -13.27 -2.43 -12.89
N PHE A 215 -13.41 -1.64 -11.82
CA PHE A 215 -12.28 -1.07 -11.07
C PHE A 215 -11.41 -2.16 -10.42
N PHE A 216 -12.03 -3.16 -9.79
CA PHE A 216 -11.33 -4.29 -9.21
C PHE A 216 -10.52 -5.06 -10.26
N MET A 217 -11.14 -5.37 -11.41
CA MET A 217 -10.48 -6.07 -12.51
C MET A 217 -9.36 -5.24 -13.13
N SER A 218 -9.55 -3.93 -13.30
CA SER A 218 -8.50 -3.03 -13.78
C SER A 218 -7.28 -3.02 -12.84
N GLY A 219 -7.50 -2.91 -11.54
CA GLY A 219 -6.43 -2.99 -10.54
C GLY A 219 -5.72 -4.34 -10.53
N LEU A 220 -6.47 -5.44 -10.60
CA LEU A 220 -5.92 -6.80 -10.66
C LEU A 220 -5.06 -7.02 -11.91
N ILE A 221 -5.54 -6.58 -13.08
CA ILE A 221 -4.81 -6.64 -14.34
C ILE A 221 -3.57 -5.74 -14.29
N SER A 222 -3.68 -4.53 -13.74
CA SER A 222 -2.57 -3.59 -13.61
C SER A 222 -1.43 -4.16 -12.77
N ILE A 223 -1.71 -4.71 -11.58
CA ILE A 223 -0.68 -5.33 -10.73
C ILE A 223 -0.11 -6.58 -11.42
N GLY A 224 -0.95 -7.36 -12.11
CA GLY A 224 -0.51 -8.49 -12.91
C GLY A 224 0.49 -8.08 -14.00
N TYR A 225 0.18 -7.04 -14.77
CA TYR A 225 1.07 -6.51 -15.81
C TYR A 225 2.35 -5.93 -15.24
N GLU A 226 2.27 -5.19 -14.12
CA GLU A 226 3.44 -4.65 -13.45
C GLU A 226 4.43 -5.79 -13.08
N LEU A 227 3.94 -6.87 -12.48
CA LEU A 227 4.76 -8.03 -12.14
C LEU A 227 5.35 -8.73 -13.37
N LEU A 228 4.57 -8.86 -14.45
CA LEU A 228 5.05 -9.47 -15.69
C LEU A 228 6.13 -8.61 -16.36
N TRP A 229 5.94 -7.30 -16.43
CA TRP A 229 6.90 -6.39 -17.03
C TRP A 229 8.17 -6.26 -16.22
N ILE A 230 8.09 -6.14 -14.89
CA ILE A 230 9.28 -6.14 -14.01
C ILE A 230 10.13 -7.37 -14.30
N ARG A 231 9.52 -8.55 -14.43
CA ARG A 231 10.25 -9.79 -14.72
C ARG A 231 10.92 -9.77 -16.09
N SER A 232 10.20 -9.34 -17.11
CA SER A 232 10.75 -9.21 -18.46
C SER A 232 11.94 -8.26 -18.50
N ILE A 233 11.86 -7.13 -17.78
CA ILE A 233 12.93 -6.13 -17.72
C ILE A 233 14.13 -6.64 -16.92
N ILE A 234 13.91 -7.30 -15.78
CA ILE A 234 14.99 -7.89 -14.97
C ILE A 234 15.76 -8.95 -15.75
N HIS A 235 15.07 -9.72 -16.59
CA HIS A 235 15.72 -10.69 -17.47
C HIS A 235 16.69 -10.03 -18.47
N LEU A 236 16.39 -8.80 -18.93
CA LEU A 236 17.17 -8.07 -19.92
C LEU A 236 18.31 -7.24 -19.30
N LEU A 237 18.02 -6.48 -18.25
CA LEU A 237 18.92 -5.48 -17.67
C LEU A 237 19.71 -5.99 -16.45
N GLY A 238 19.27 -7.10 -15.84
CA GLY A 238 19.78 -7.55 -14.54
C GLY A 238 19.43 -6.59 -13.38
N GLY A 239 19.81 -6.95 -12.16
CA GLY A 239 19.69 -6.07 -10.98
C GLY A 239 18.25 -5.86 -10.47
N PHE A 240 17.67 -6.89 -9.83
CA PHE A 240 16.28 -6.89 -9.32
C PHE A 240 15.93 -5.63 -8.51
N THR A 241 16.79 -5.19 -7.59
CA THR A 241 16.51 -4.06 -6.69
C THR A 241 16.34 -2.74 -7.43
N TYR A 242 17.21 -2.44 -8.41
CA TYR A 242 17.15 -1.17 -9.15
C TYR A 242 15.98 -1.15 -10.12
N VAL A 243 15.72 -2.25 -10.83
CA VAL A 243 14.58 -2.35 -11.76
C VAL A 243 13.26 -2.26 -10.99
N PHE A 244 13.14 -2.95 -9.86
CA PHE A 244 11.94 -2.90 -9.03
C PHE A 244 11.66 -1.48 -8.53
N SER A 245 12.67 -0.79 -8.00
CA SER A 245 12.53 0.61 -7.57
C SER A 245 12.20 1.55 -8.73
N ALA A 246 12.80 1.39 -9.90
CA ALA A 246 12.50 2.21 -11.08
C ALA A 246 11.04 2.07 -11.51
N VAL A 247 10.57 0.83 -11.64
CA VAL A 247 9.21 0.55 -12.10
C VAL A 247 8.19 1.11 -11.11
N LEU A 248 8.37 0.89 -9.81
CA LEU A 248 7.50 1.46 -8.79
C LEU A 248 7.48 2.99 -8.83
N THR A 249 8.64 3.64 -8.93
CA THR A 249 8.72 5.11 -9.03
C THR A 249 7.96 5.61 -10.26
N ILE A 250 8.16 5.00 -11.43
CA ILE A 250 7.48 5.42 -12.67
C ILE A 250 5.98 5.16 -12.58
N TYR A 251 5.57 4.00 -12.07
CA TYR A 251 4.16 3.63 -11.89
C TYR A 251 3.43 4.61 -10.96
N LEU A 252 4.03 4.93 -9.81
CA LEU A 252 3.46 5.86 -8.84
C LEU A 252 3.40 7.29 -9.38
N LEU A 253 4.43 7.76 -10.08
CA LEU A 253 4.41 9.07 -10.76
C LEU A 253 3.34 9.11 -11.85
N GLY A 254 3.21 8.04 -12.63
CA GLY A 254 2.16 7.87 -13.63
C GLY A 254 0.76 7.99 -13.01
N ASN A 255 0.53 7.36 -11.85
CA ASN A 255 -0.73 7.48 -11.11
C ASN A 255 -1.02 8.91 -10.65
N VAL A 256 -0.02 9.63 -10.14
CA VAL A 256 -0.19 11.04 -9.71
C VAL A 256 -0.51 11.93 -10.90
N ILE A 257 0.25 11.81 -12.00
CA ILE A 257 0.06 12.61 -13.21
C ILE A 257 -1.29 12.28 -13.86
N GLY A 258 -1.61 10.99 -13.98
CA GLY A 258 -2.88 10.52 -14.54
C GLY A 258 -4.10 10.98 -13.74
N ALA A 259 -4.03 10.92 -12.41
CA ALA A 259 -5.09 11.45 -11.55
C ALA A 259 -5.25 12.97 -11.72
N GLY A 260 -4.14 13.72 -11.84
CA GLY A 260 -4.16 15.16 -12.09
C GLY A 260 -4.80 15.53 -13.43
N ILE A 261 -4.38 14.87 -14.52
CA ILE A 261 -4.95 15.08 -15.87
C ILE A 261 -6.42 14.66 -15.90
N GLY A 262 -6.77 13.51 -15.32
CA GLY A 262 -8.14 13.01 -15.23
C GLY A 262 -9.05 13.99 -14.49
N SER A 263 -8.60 14.52 -13.35
CA SER A 263 -9.35 15.55 -12.60
C SER A 263 -9.56 16.83 -13.43
N ALA A 264 -8.54 17.28 -14.16
CA ALA A 264 -8.64 18.45 -15.02
C ALA A 264 -9.58 18.23 -16.22
N LEU A 265 -9.61 17.02 -16.78
CA LEU A 265 -10.45 16.66 -17.92
C LEU A 265 -11.92 16.49 -17.51
N VAL A 266 -12.20 15.85 -16.37
CA VAL A 266 -13.56 15.68 -15.84
C VAL A 266 -14.21 17.03 -15.53
N ARG A 267 -13.45 18.00 -15.01
CA ARG A 267 -13.95 19.38 -14.81
C ARG A 267 -14.40 20.07 -16.10
N LYS A 268 -13.97 19.59 -17.28
CA LYS A 268 -14.36 20.12 -18.60
C LYS A 268 -15.53 19.36 -19.24
N LEU A 269 -15.92 18.20 -18.71
CA LEU A 269 -16.97 17.35 -19.31
C LEU A 269 -18.31 17.55 -18.60
N LYS A 270 -19.37 17.82 -19.38
CA LYS A 270 -20.75 17.97 -18.86
C LYS A 270 -21.37 16.65 -18.36
N THR A 271 -20.75 15.50 -18.67
CA THR A 271 -21.25 14.17 -18.29
C THR A 271 -20.07 13.25 -17.92
N PRO A 272 -19.77 13.05 -16.61
CA PRO A 272 -18.60 12.28 -16.15
C PRO A 272 -18.59 10.81 -16.62
N ALA A 273 -19.77 10.22 -16.80
CA ALA A 273 -19.93 8.82 -17.22
C ALA A 273 -19.42 8.55 -18.65
N VAL A 274 -19.48 9.54 -19.55
CA VAL A 274 -18.98 9.40 -20.93
C VAL A 274 -17.45 9.47 -20.96
N GLY A 275 -16.83 10.26 -20.07
CA GLY A 275 -15.38 10.29 -19.91
C GLY A 275 -14.81 8.95 -19.47
N PHE A 276 -15.48 8.26 -18.54
CA PHE A 276 -15.09 6.91 -18.10
C PHE A 276 -15.20 5.87 -19.22
N ALA A 277 -16.25 5.94 -20.04
CA ALA A 277 -16.43 5.01 -21.16
C ALA A 277 -15.33 5.15 -22.23
N VAL A 278 -14.90 6.38 -22.52
CA VAL A 278 -13.84 6.67 -23.51
C VAL A 278 -12.45 6.25 -23.00
N THR A 279 -12.20 6.25 -21.69
CA THR A 279 -10.92 5.77 -21.13
C THR A 279 -10.83 4.24 -21.00
N LEU A 280 -11.95 3.53 -21.13
CA LEU A 280 -12.06 2.06 -21.05
C LEU A 280 -12.17 1.38 -22.42
N SER A 281 -12.28 2.15 -23.51
CA SER A 281 -12.27 1.67 -24.90
C SER A 281 -10.91 1.87 -25.54
#